data_AF-A0A6J6HKT4-F1
#
_entry.id   AF-A0A6J6HKT4-F1
#
_cell.length_a   1.000
_cell.length_b   1.000
_cell.length_c   1.000
_cell.angle_alpha   90.00
_cell.angle_beta   90.00
_cell.angle_gamma   90.00
#
_symmetry.space_group_name_H-M   'P 1'
#
loop_
_entity.id
_entity.type
_entity.pdbx_description
1 polymer ?
#
loop_
_entity_poly.entity_id
_entity_poly.type
_entity_poly.pdbx_seq_one_letter_code
_entity_poly.pdbx_strand_id
1 'polypeptide(L)'
;MFGSQNLHLVVVDESEPDFLYNSFNEILQIPAGTLSGIADSGKNRSLNYSEISLLLAVNRAFPKERNWADYELFVREGSISHLTNQVGLAGLGERLLTPQWAIDESLKISSGSTEKILGLGIRIHGDINQLAMVSAPVGINREISEIPIEIAVNAMLAFEKSKVIRKYSSAEIFQEAKIRLKRNIKRYLRLT
;
A
#
# COMPACT_ATOMS: atom_id res chain seq x y z
N MET A 1 -16.02 14.53 -23.24
CA MET A 1 -16.75 14.14 -22.02
C MET A 1 -17.43 12.79 -22.27
N PHE A 2 -17.47 11.92 -21.27
CA PHE A 2 -18.23 10.66 -21.34
C PHE A 2 -19.68 10.92 -20.90
N GLY A 3 -20.66 10.27 -21.54
CA GLY A 3 -22.07 10.33 -21.12
C GLY A 3 -22.33 9.42 -19.91
N SER A 4 -23.37 9.71 -19.13
CA SER A 4 -23.72 8.95 -17.90
C SER A 4 -23.99 7.47 -18.16
N GLN A 5 -24.44 7.11 -19.37
CA GLN A 5 -24.64 5.73 -19.80
C GLN A 5 -23.34 4.92 -19.94
N ASN A 6 -22.19 5.60 -20.04
CA ASN A 6 -20.87 4.98 -20.15
C ASN A 6 -20.08 5.07 -18.82
N LEU A 7 -20.72 5.58 -17.75
CA LEU A 7 -20.14 5.69 -16.43
C LEU A 7 -20.84 4.74 -15.47
N HIS A 8 -20.03 3.91 -14.81
CA HIS A 8 -20.49 2.97 -13.80
C HIS A 8 -19.78 3.28 -12.49
N LEU A 9 -20.54 3.32 -11.39
CA LEU A 9 -20.00 3.32 -10.05
C LEU A 9 -20.16 1.92 -9.47
N VAL A 10 -19.08 1.35 -8.96
CA VAL A 10 -19.11 0.08 -8.22
C VAL A 10 -18.75 0.40 -6.77
N VAL A 11 -19.68 0.12 -5.86
CA VAL A 11 -19.48 0.25 -4.42
C VAL A 11 -19.07 -1.11 -3.90
N VAL A 12 -17.83 -1.22 -3.43
CA VAL A 12 -17.24 -2.50 -3.02
C VAL A 12 -17.57 -2.77 -1.56
N ASP A 13 -18.15 -3.93 -1.30
CA ASP A 13 -18.32 -4.48 0.04
C ASP A 13 -17.19 -5.49 0.33
N GLU A 14 -16.36 -5.21 1.33
CA GLU A 14 -15.25 -6.08 1.71
C GLU A 14 -15.71 -7.43 2.28
N SER A 15 -16.97 -7.55 2.70
CA SER A 15 -17.56 -8.83 3.14
C SER A 15 -17.93 -9.76 1.99
N GLU A 16 -17.96 -9.25 0.75
CA GLU A 16 -18.24 -10.00 -0.47
C GLU A 16 -17.08 -9.89 -1.48
N PRO A 17 -15.97 -10.62 -1.29
CA PRO A 17 -14.76 -10.48 -2.11
C PRO A 17 -14.99 -10.69 -3.62
N ASP A 18 -15.98 -11.50 -3.99
CA ASP A 18 -16.32 -11.79 -5.38
C ASP A 18 -17.21 -10.72 -6.03
N PHE A 19 -17.82 -9.83 -5.25
CA PHE A 19 -18.76 -8.81 -5.72
C PHE A 19 -18.13 -7.91 -6.79
N LEU A 20 -16.88 -7.48 -6.58
CA LEU A 20 -16.16 -6.64 -7.53
C LEU A 20 -15.99 -7.36 -8.87
N TYR A 21 -15.53 -8.61 -8.85
CA TYR A 21 -15.33 -9.39 -10.08
C TYR A 21 -16.64 -9.65 -10.81
N ASN A 22 -17.70 -9.96 -10.08
CA ASN A 22 -19.04 -10.17 -10.63
C ASN A 22 -19.59 -8.91 -11.28
N SER A 23 -19.46 -7.75 -10.62
CA SER A 23 -19.86 -6.45 -11.16
C SER A 23 -19.16 -6.15 -12.47
N PHE A 24 -17.85 -6.43 -12.56
CA PHE A 24 -17.09 -6.20 -13.79
C PHE A 24 -17.43 -7.21 -14.90
N ASN A 25 -17.71 -8.48 -14.57
CA ASN A 25 -18.20 -9.44 -15.55
C ASN A 25 -19.51 -8.94 -16.19
N GLU A 26 -20.43 -8.40 -15.38
CA GLU A 26 -21.69 -7.83 -15.85
C GLU A 26 -21.49 -6.56 -16.70
N ILE A 27 -20.70 -5.60 -16.21
CA ILE A 27 -20.39 -4.34 -16.92
C ILE A 27 -19.79 -4.62 -18.30
N LEU A 28 -18.86 -5.58 -18.38
CA LEU A 28 -18.17 -5.96 -19.61
C LEU A 28 -18.97 -6.94 -20.48
N GLN A 29 -20.12 -7.43 -20.00
CA GLN A 29 -20.97 -8.41 -20.68
C GLN A 29 -20.23 -9.71 -21.05
N ILE A 30 -19.34 -10.15 -20.16
CA ILE A 30 -18.61 -11.41 -20.31
C ILE A 30 -19.23 -12.48 -19.39
N PRO A 31 -19.05 -13.79 -19.69
CA PRO A 31 -19.61 -14.85 -18.86
C PRO A 31 -19.19 -14.72 -17.39
N ALA A 32 -20.13 -14.98 -16.48
CA ALA A 32 -19.85 -14.97 -15.04
C ALA A 32 -18.67 -15.92 -14.70
N GLY A 33 -17.80 -15.48 -13.79
CA GLY A 33 -16.59 -16.23 -13.40
C GLY A 33 -15.41 -16.10 -14.38
N THR A 34 -15.56 -15.35 -15.49
CA THR A 34 -14.42 -15.05 -16.38
C THR A 34 -13.37 -14.22 -15.65
N LEU A 35 -13.78 -13.13 -15.00
CA LEU A 35 -12.99 -12.44 -13.98
C LEU A 35 -13.26 -13.10 -12.63
N SER A 36 -12.19 -13.44 -11.92
CA SER A 36 -12.22 -14.04 -10.59
C SER A 36 -11.01 -13.61 -9.76
N GLY A 37 -11.12 -13.75 -8.44
CA GLY A 37 -10.03 -13.48 -7.51
C GLY A 37 -8.82 -14.37 -7.77
N ILE A 38 -7.63 -13.75 -7.82
CA ILE A 38 -6.37 -14.49 -7.93
C ILE A 38 -5.93 -14.87 -6.52
N ALA A 39 -5.77 -16.18 -6.28
CA ALA A 39 -5.17 -16.69 -5.05
C ALA A 39 -3.76 -16.09 -4.87
N ASP A 40 -3.45 -15.67 -3.64
CA ASP A 40 -2.17 -15.00 -3.29
C ASP A 40 -1.89 -13.69 -4.04
N SER A 41 -2.90 -13.04 -4.61
CA SER A 41 -2.77 -11.63 -4.99
C SER A 41 -2.39 -10.82 -3.75
N GLY A 42 -1.38 -9.95 -3.91
CA GLY A 42 -0.86 -9.13 -2.81
C GLY A 42 -2.01 -8.45 -2.10
N LYS A 43 -2.17 -8.76 -0.80
CA LYS A 43 -3.37 -8.35 -0.05
C LYS A 43 -3.51 -6.83 0.06
N ASN A 44 -2.42 -6.10 -0.17
CA ASN A 44 -2.32 -4.64 -0.09
C ASN A 44 -3.08 -4.09 1.13
N ARG A 45 -2.95 -4.79 2.27
CA ARG A 45 -3.65 -4.39 3.48
C ARG A 45 -3.09 -3.07 3.95
N SER A 46 -3.95 -2.29 4.59
CA SER A 46 -3.50 -1.12 5.33
C SER A 46 -2.49 -1.53 6.41
N LEU A 47 -1.53 -0.66 6.66
CA LEU A 47 -0.59 -0.81 7.77
C LEU A 47 -1.34 -0.66 9.11
N ASN A 48 -0.94 -1.44 10.11
CA ASN A 48 -1.38 -1.21 11.48
C ASN A 48 -0.63 -0.01 12.08
N TYR A 49 -1.06 0.45 13.25
CA TYR A 49 -0.55 1.69 13.82
C TYR A 49 0.94 1.61 14.22
N SER A 50 1.43 0.44 14.66
CA SER A 50 2.84 0.19 14.92
C SER A 50 3.68 0.26 13.64
N GLU A 51 3.20 -0.31 12.54
CA GLU A 51 3.85 -0.26 11.23
C GLU A 51 3.87 1.17 10.66
N ILE A 52 2.77 1.92 10.83
CA ILE A 52 2.70 3.34 10.47
C ILE A 52 3.75 4.13 11.26
N SER A 53 3.86 3.87 12.56
CA SER A 53 4.82 4.55 13.43
C SER A 53 6.26 4.23 13.03
N LEU A 54 6.56 2.97 12.68
CA LEU A 54 7.85 2.58 12.10
C LEU A 54 8.14 3.35 10.81
N LEU A 55 7.19 3.39 9.87
CA LEU A 55 7.35 4.13 8.61
C LEU A 55 7.58 5.63 8.85
N LEU A 56 6.84 6.24 9.78
CA LEU A 56 7.04 7.64 10.15
C LEU A 56 8.45 7.88 10.73
N ALA A 57 8.93 6.99 11.60
CA ALA A 57 10.29 7.07 12.15
C ALA A 57 11.35 6.94 11.05
N VAL A 58 11.17 5.98 10.13
CA VAL A 58 12.05 5.81 8.96
C VAL A 58 12.04 7.07 8.09
N ASN A 59 10.88 7.63 7.80
CA ASN A 59 10.76 8.83 6.96
C ASN A 59 11.42 10.05 7.59
N ARG A 60 11.34 10.21 8.91
CA ARG A 60 12.02 11.28 9.65
C ARG A 60 13.54 11.10 9.66
N ALA A 61 14.01 9.86 9.74
CA ALA A 61 15.43 9.51 9.78
C ALA A 61 16.06 9.33 8.38
N PHE A 62 15.26 9.31 7.31
CA PHE A 62 15.76 9.08 5.96
C PHE A 62 16.72 10.21 5.54
N PRO A 63 17.97 9.90 5.13
CA PRO A 63 18.96 10.93 4.81
C PRO A 63 18.47 11.85 3.69
N LYS A 64 18.59 13.17 3.89
CA LYS A 64 18.11 14.18 2.93
C LYS A 64 18.92 14.23 1.64
N GLU A 65 20.14 13.71 1.69
CA GLU A 65 21.06 13.63 0.56
C GLU A 65 20.70 12.49 -0.40
N ARG A 66 19.89 11.53 0.06
CA ARG A 66 19.42 10.42 -0.78
C ARG A 66 18.28 10.88 -1.67
N ASN A 67 18.26 10.33 -2.88
CA ASN A 67 17.25 10.69 -3.87
C ASN A 67 15.98 9.83 -3.70
N TRP A 68 14.96 10.17 -4.50
CA TRP A 68 13.71 9.42 -4.52
C TRP A 68 13.88 7.94 -4.89
N ALA A 69 14.81 7.61 -5.80
CA ALA A 69 15.03 6.23 -6.21
C ALA A 69 15.54 5.36 -5.06
N ASP A 70 16.43 5.90 -4.21
CA ASP A 70 16.86 5.23 -2.98
C ASP A 70 15.69 5.02 -2.02
N TYR A 71 14.85 6.03 -1.83
CA TYR A 71 13.68 5.92 -0.94
C TYR A 71 12.69 4.86 -1.47
N GLU A 72 12.38 4.92 -2.76
CA GLU A 72 11.51 3.96 -3.42
C GLU A 72 12.05 2.53 -3.25
N LEU A 73 13.36 2.35 -3.43
CA LEU A 73 13.98 1.05 -3.40
C LEU A 73 14.10 0.48 -1.98
N PHE A 74 14.60 1.27 -1.03
CA PHE A 74 14.90 0.77 0.31
C PHE A 74 13.71 0.82 1.26
N VAL A 75 12.82 1.81 1.13
CA VAL A 75 11.70 1.99 2.05
C VAL A 75 10.43 1.42 1.44
N ARG A 76 10.02 1.92 0.27
CA ARG A 76 8.72 1.57 -0.33
C ARG A 76 8.67 0.09 -0.75
N GLU A 77 9.57 -0.30 -1.63
CA GLU A 77 9.65 -1.68 -2.15
C GLU A 77 10.37 -2.61 -1.18
N GLY A 78 11.46 -2.13 -0.57
CA GLY A 78 12.36 -2.92 0.27
C GLY A 78 11.86 -3.20 1.68
N SER A 79 10.77 -2.55 2.12
CA SER A 79 10.19 -2.76 3.45
C SER A 79 8.66 -2.73 3.44
N ILE A 80 8.06 -1.60 3.05
CA ILE A 80 6.63 -1.36 3.27
C ILE A 80 5.74 -2.27 2.42
N SER A 81 6.08 -2.48 1.15
CA SER A 81 5.35 -3.39 0.26
C SER A 81 5.26 -4.81 0.82
N HIS A 82 6.26 -5.27 1.56
CA HIS A 82 6.22 -6.59 2.18
C HIS A 82 5.27 -6.64 3.37
N LEU A 83 5.27 -5.60 4.21
CA LEU A 83 4.36 -5.51 5.36
C LEU A 83 2.90 -5.50 4.91
N THR A 84 2.57 -4.72 3.87
CA THR A 84 1.20 -4.62 3.33
C THR A 84 0.75 -5.87 2.59
N ASN A 85 1.68 -6.73 2.15
CA ASN A 85 1.33 -7.99 1.47
C ASN A 85 1.25 -9.19 2.41
N GLN A 86 1.72 -9.08 3.65
CA GLN A 86 1.68 -10.17 4.63
C GLN A 86 0.52 -10.05 5.62
N VAL A 87 -0.34 -11.07 5.61
CA VAL A 87 -1.53 -11.16 6.48
C VAL A 87 -1.18 -11.44 7.93
N GLY A 88 -0.20 -12.31 8.17
CA GLY A 88 0.16 -12.75 9.52
C GLY A 88 0.62 -11.61 10.44
N LEU A 89 1.10 -10.51 9.86
CA LEU A 89 1.55 -9.33 10.60
C LEU A 89 0.41 -8.39 11.02
N ALA A 90 -0.78 -8.54 10.44
CA ALA A 90 -1.91 -7.68 10.74
C ALA A 90 -2.32 -7.76 12.23
N GLY A 91 -2.13 -8.92 12.87
CA GLY A 91 -2.46 -9.15 14.27
C GLY A 91 -1.41 -8.65 15.27
N LEU A 92 -0.27 -8.13 14.80
CA LEU A 92 0.82 -7.70 15.69
C LEU A 92 0.64 -6.28 16.23
N GLY A 93 -0.32 -5.51 15.71
CA GLY A 93 -0.55 -4.13 16.13
C GLY A 93 -2.01 -3.72 16.00
N GLU A 94 -2.36 -2.66 16.70
CA GLU A 94 -3.72 -2.11 16.67
C GLU A 94 -3.98 -1.34 15.37
N ARG A 95 -5.25 -1.23 14.97
CA ARG A 95 -5.63 -0.34 13.86
C ARG A 95 -5.43 1.11 14.26
N LEU A 96 -5.08 1.96 13.29
CA LEU A 96 -5.07 3.41 13.48
C LEU A 96 -6.48 3.88 13.83
N LEU A 97 -6.62 4.57 14.96
CA LEU A 97 -7.88 5.15 15.41
C LEU A 97 -8.12 6.51 14.73
N THR A 98 -9.37 6.80 14.42
CA THR A 98 -9.79 8.08 13.85
C THR A 98 -10.45 8.92 14.96
N PRO A 99 -10.02 10.17 15.18
CA PRO A 99 -10.63 11.01 16.20
C PRO A 99 -12.07 11.39 15.82
N GLN A 100 -12.94 11.58 16.83
CA GLN A 100 -14.37 11.81 16.62
C GLN A 100 -14.67 12.99 15.69
N TRP A 101 -13.94 14.10 15.84
CA TRP A 101 -14.15 15.28 14.99
C TRP A 101 -13.96 14.98 13.50
N ALA A 102 -13.08 14.04 13.14
CA ALA A 102 -12.82 13.66 11.76
C ALA A 102 -13.90 12.72 11.23
N ILE A 103 -14.47 11.86 12.09
CA ILE A 103 -15.66 11.05 11.75
C ILE A 103 -16.84 11.98 11.45
N ASP A 104 -17.11 12.93 12.34
CA ASP A 104 -18.22 13.87 12.20
C ASP A 104 -18.11 14.69 10.91
N GLU A 105 -16.90 15.15 10.58
CA GLU A 105 -16.66 15.90 9.35
C GLU A 105 -16.76 15.03 8.10
N SER A 106 -16.25 13.79 8.15
CA SER A 106 -16.39 12.82 7.06
C SER A 106 -17.85 12.50 6.77
N LEU A 107 -18.70 12.38 7.80
CA LEU A 107 -20.13 12.12 7.64
C LEU A 107 -20.85 13.28 6.94
N LYS A 108 -20.54 14.53 7.30
CA LYS A 108 -21.10 15.70 6.61
C LYS A 108 -20.75 15.72 5.13
N ILE A 109 -19.50 15.40 4.80
CA ILE A 109 -19.01 15.39 3.41
C ILE A 109 -19.60 14.21 2.62
N SER A 110 -19.67 13.02 3.24
CA SER A 110 -20.13 11.80 2.56
C SER A 110 -21.62 11.89 2.20
N SER A 111 -22.47 12.38 3.10
CA SER A 111 -23.91 12.54 2.82
C SER A 111 -24.16 13.44 1.61
N GLY A 112 -23.50 14.61 1.55
CA GLY A 112 -23.64 15.52 0.41
C GLY A 112 -23.02 14.98 -0.89
N SER A 113 -22.05 14.07 -0.79
CA SER A 113 -21.45 13.42 -1.97
C SER A 113 -22.35 12.32 -2.53
N THR A 114 -22.97 11.52 -1.66
CA THR A 114 -23.91 10.47 -2.06
C THR A 114 -25.13 11.03 -2.80
N GLU A 115 -25.72 12.13 -2.29
CA GLU A 115 -26.82 12.82 -2.97
C GLU A 115 -26.44 13.31 -4.37
N LYS A 116 -25.24 13.90 -4.49
CA LYS A 116 -24.72 14.36 -5.79
C LYS A 116 -24.55 13.20 -6.77
N ILE A 117 -23.97 12.09 -6.32
CA ILE A 117 -23.76 10.90 -7.15
C ILE A 117 -25.09 10.33 -7.66
N LEU A 118 -26.10 10.23 -6.79
CA LEU A 118 -27.44 9.79 -7.17
C LEU A 118 -28.06 10.69 -8.25
N GLY A 119 -27.81 12.01 -8.16
CA GLY A 119 -28.25 12.99 -9.15
C GLY A 119 -27.55 12.91 -10.52
N LEU A 120 -26.44 12.16 -10.65
CA LEU A 120 -25.70 12.04 -11.92
C LEU A 120 -26.38 11.10 -12.92
N GLY A 121 -27.35 10.30 -12.49
CA GLY A 121 -28.02 9.32 -13.36
C GLY A 121 -27.08 8.24 -13.92
N ILE A 122 -25.97 7.98 -13.24
CA ILE A 122 -25.04 6.89 -13.58
C ILE A 122 -25.55 5.56 -13.04
N ARG A 123 -25.10 4.46 -13.65
CA ARG A 123 -25.42 3.12 -13.14
C ARG A 123 -24.57 2.84 -11.90
N ILE A 124 -25.22 2.49 -10.79
CA ILE A 124 -24.57 2.18 -9.52
C ILE A 124 -24.76 0.69 -9.24
N HIS A 125 -23.66 0.01 -8.95
CA HIS A 125 -23.60 -1.39 -8.55
C HIS A 125 -23.25 -1.46 -7.06
N GLY A 126 -24.07 -2.16 -6.27
CA GLY A 126 -23.92 -2.26 -4.81
C GLY A 126 -24.75 -1.22 -4.06
N ASP A 127 -24.57 -1.15 -2.73
CA ASP A 127 -25.31 -0.22 -1.88
C ASP A 127 -24.54 1.08 -1.65
N ILE A 128 -24.97 2.16 -2.31
CA ILE A 128 -24.36 3.48 -2.17
C ILE A 128 -24.43 4.05 -0.75
N ASN A 129 -25.37 3.59 0.08
CA ASN A 129 -25.48 4.05 1.45
C ASN A 129 -24.27 3.61 2.29
N GLN A 130 -23.56 2.56 1.88
CA GLN A 130 -22.29 2.17 2.52
C GLN A 130 -21.22 3.26 2.41
N LEU A 131 -21.22 4.08 1.35
CA LEU A 131 -20.29 5.21 1.22
C LEU A 131 -20.56 6.31 2.25
N ALA A 132 -21.79 6.41 2.74
CA ALA A 132 -22.17 7.36 3.77
C ALA A 132 -21.81 6.86 5.18
N MET A 133 -21.56 5.56 5.36
CA MET A 133 -21.18 4.97 6.64
C MET A 133 -19.67 5.03 6.84
N VAL A 134 -19.23 5.54 7.99
CA VAL A 134 -17.81 5.53 8.37
C VAL A 134 -17.56 4.36 9.33
N SER A 135 -16.95 3.28 8.84
CA SER A 135 -16.61 2.08 9.63
C SER A 135 -15.21 2.15 10.29
N ALA A 136 -14.63 3.36 10.36
CA ALA A 136 -13.29 3.53 10.94
C ALA A 136 -13.32 3.36 12.47
N PRO A 137 -12.33 2.69 13.07
CA PRO A 137 -12.26 2.56 14.52
C PRO A 137 -12.03 3.94 15.14
N VAL A 138 -12.82 4.32 16.15
CA VAL A 138 -12.82 5.68 16.71
C VAL A 138 -11.98 5.75 17.98
N GLY A 139 -11.17 6.81 18.10
CA GLY A 139 -10.45 7.10 19.33
C GLY A 139 -9.26 8.02 19.15
N ILE A 140 -8.40 8.05 20.17
CA ILE A 140 -7.18 8.85 20.18
C ILE A 140 -6.00 7.89 20.21
N ASN A 141 -5.12 8.01 19.21
CA ASN A 141 -3.89 7.25 19.18
C ASN A 141 -2.89 7.81 20.18
N ARG A 142 -2.21 6.93 20.91
CA ARG A 142 -1.08 7.30 21.78
C ARG A 142 0.22 7.18 21.00
N GLU A 143 1.20 8.01 21.32
CA GLU A 143 2.51 7.89 20.68
C GLU A 143 3.14 6.50 20.96
N ILE A 144 3.65 5.88 19.91
CA ILE A 144 4.32 4.58 20.00
C ILE A 144 5.82 4.82 20.16
N SER A 145 6.37 4.32 21.28
CA SER A 145 7.81 4.29 21.53
C SER A 145 8.46 2.96 21.17
N GLU A 146 7.67 1.88 21.07
CA GLU A 146 8.13 0.51 20.91
C GLU A 146 7.27 -0.23 19.88
N ILE A 147 7.89 -1.08 19.06
CA ILE A 147 7.18 -1.95 18.12
C ILE A 147 7.57 -3.41 18.36
N PRO A 148 6.67 -4.36 18.08
CA PRO A 148 7.00 -5.78 18.02
C PRO A 148 8.22 -6.02 17.13
N ILE A 149 9.15 -6.86 17.61
CA ILE A 149 10.39 -7.19 16.89
C ILE A 149 10.08 -7.85 15.55
N GLU A 150 8.99 -8.60 15.47
CA GLU A 150 8.52 -9.28 14.27
C GLU A 150 8.21 -8.28 13.15
N ILE A 151 7.63 -7.10 13.47
CA ILE A 151 7.39 -6.04 12.48
C ILE A 151 8.72 -5.52 11.93
N ALA A 152 9.69 -5.26 12.79
CA ALA A 152 11.02 -4.80 12.38
C ALA A 152 11.75 -5.84 11.53
N VAL A 153 11.72 -7.12 11.95
CA VAL A 153 12.31 -8.24 11.21
C VAL A 153 11.72 -8.35 9.82
N ASN A 154 10.38 -8.32 9.69
CA ASN A 154 9.75 -8.43 8.37
C ASN A 154 10.01 -7.21 7.49
N ALA A 155 10.05 -6.00 8.07
CA ALA A 155 10.45 -4.80 7.33
C ALA A 155 11.89 -4.89 6.80
N MET A 156 12.81 -5.54 7.53
CA MET A 156 14.20 -5.72 7.12
C MET A 156 14.39 -6.88 6.13
N LEU A 157 13.68 -7.99 6.31
CA LEU A 157 13.76 -9.18 5.44
C LEU A 157 13.09 -8.98 4.07
N ALA A 158 12.23 -7.97 3.96
CA ALA A 158 11.63 -7.52 2.73
C ALA A 158 12.65 -7.11 1.64
N PHE A 159 13.91 -6.87 2.02
CA PHE A 159 14.98 -6.56 1.09
C PHE A 159 15.26 -7.73 0.14
N GLU A 160 14.85 -7.58 -1.12
CA GLU A 160 15.11 -8.56 -2.17
C GLU A 160 16.24 -8.07 -3.10
N LYS A 161 17.41 -8.71 -2.99
CA LYS A 161 18.62 -8.35 -3.76
C LYS A 161 18.37 -8.27 -5.28
N SER A 162 17.53 -9.15 -5.82
CA SER A 162 17.22 -9.21 -7.26
C SER A 162 16.53 -7.93 -7.76
N LYS A 163 15.57 -7.40 -6.99
CA LYS A 163 14.82 -6.17 -7.30
C LYS A 163 15.70 -4.93 -7.17
N VAL A 164 16.55 -4.93 -6.14
CA VAL A 164 17.52 -3.87 -5.87
C VAL A 164 18.48 -3.69 -7.04
N ILE A 165 19.10 -4.77 -7.50
CA ILE A 165 20.04 -4.70 -8.63
C ILE A 165 19.37 -4.21 -9.91
N ARG A 166 18.10 -4.59 -10.16
CA ARG A 166 17.37 -4.17 -11.37
C ARG A 166 17.02 -2.68 -11.40
N LYS A 167 16.93 -2.02 -10.24
CA LYS A 167 16.61 -0.58 -10.16
C LYS A 167 17.85 0.33 -10.20
N TYR A 168 19.04 -0.20 -9.95
CA TYR A 168 20.28 0.57 -10.10
C TYR A 168 20.61 0.83 -11.57
N SER A 169 21.18 2.00 -11.86
CA SER A 169 21.63 2.29 -13.21
C SER A 169 22.82 1.39 -13.58
N SER A 170 22.93 1.03 -14.86
CA SER A 170 24.08 0.28 -15.38
C SER A 170 25.41 0.99 -15.08
N ALA A 171 25.40 2.32 -15.02
CA ALA A 171 26.57 3.13 -14.68
C ALA A 171 27.04 2.90 -13.24
N GLU A 172 26.13 2.95 -12.26
CA GLU A 172 26.44 2.71 -10.85
C GLU A 172 26.93 1.27 -10.63
N ILE A 173 26.28 0.29 -11.27
CA ILE A 173 26.70 -1.11 -11.24
C ILE A 173 28.12 -1.26 -11.78
N PHE A 174 28.43 -0.62 -12.91
CA PHE A 174 29.74 -0.70 -13.52
C PHE A 174 30.83 0.01 -12.70
N GLN A 175 30.53 1.17 -12.12
CA GLN A 175 31.44 1.88 -11.22
C GLN A 175 31.78 1.03 -9.99
N GLU A 176 30.76 0.46 -9.35
CA GLU A 176 30.95 -0.40 -8.19
C GLU A 176 31.72 -1.69 -8.56
N ALA A 177 31.45 -2.29 -9.72
CA ALA A 177 32.22 -3.42 -10.23
C ALA A 177 33.71 -3.07 -10.44
N LYS A 178 34.01 -1.89 -11.00
CA LYS A 178 35.37 -1.39 -11.19
C LYS A 178 36.09 -1.19 -9.85
N ILE A 179 35.42 -0.59 -8.86
CA ILE A 179 35.96 -0.38 -7.50
C ILE A 179 36.30 -1.74 -6.86
N ARG A 180 35.37 -2.70 -6.92
CA ARG A 180 35.57 -4.05 -6.38
C ARG A 180 36.72 -4.78 -7.06
N LEU A 181 36.82 -4.69 -8.39
CA LEU A 181 37.91 -5.30 -9.15
C LEU A 181 39.27 -4.72 -8.72
N LYS A 182 39.38 -3.39 -8.63
CA LYS A 182 40.61 -2.72 -8.18
C LYS A 182 41.01 -3.17 -6.77
N ARG A 183 40.03 -3.24 -5.84
CA ARG A 183 40.26 -3.72 -4.47
C ARG A 183 40.73 -5.17 -4.43
N ASN A 184 40.14 -6.05 -5.22
CA ASN A 184 40.52 -7.46 -5.28
C ASN A 184 41.93 -7.65 -5.86
N ILE A 185 42.28 -6.91 -6.91
CA ILE A 185 43.63 -6.92 -7.50
C ILE A 185 44.66 -6.45 -6.45
N LYS A 186 44.39 -5.33 -5.77
CA LYS A 186 45.25 -4.80 -4.71
C LYS A 186 45.49 -5.83 -3.59
N ARG A 187 44.42 -6.53 -3.17
CA ARG A 187 44.48 -7.60 -2.16
C ARG A 187 45.25 -8.82 -2.64
N TYR A 188 45.04 -9.25 -3.90
CA TYR A 188 45.76 -10.38 -4.49
C TYR A 188 47.27 -10.10 -4.62
N LEU A 189 47.63 -8.87 -4.97
CA LEU A 189 49.02 -8.44 -5.11
C LEU A 189 49.70 -8.08 -3.77
N ARG A 190 49.03 -8.26 -2.62
CA ARG A 190 49.51 -7.85 -1.27
C ARG A 190 50.03 -6.41 -1.21
N LEU A 191 49.49 -5.52 -2.05
CA LEU A 191 49.81 -4.10 -1.99
C LEU A 191 48.92 -3.51 -0.90
N THR A 192 49.51 -3.09 0.23
CA THR A 192 48.78 -2.44 1.36
C THR A 192 48.15 -1.12 0.96
#